data_AF-A0A662P4T6-F1
#
_entry.id   AF-A0A662P4T6-F1
#
_cell.length_a   1.000
_cell.length_b   1.000
_cell.length_c   1.000
_cell.angle_alpha   90.00
_cell.angle_beta   90.00
_cell.angle_gamma   90.00
#
_symmetry.space_group_name_H-M   'P 1'
#
loop_
_entity.id
_entity.type
_entity.pdbx_description
1 polymer ?
#
loop_
_entity_poly.entity_id
_entity_poly.type
_entity_poly.pdbx_seq_one_letter_code
_entity_poly.pdbx_strand_id
1 'polypeptide(L)' 'ECPGYLVAPKAAKAVLEVITKILDIEMNFEKLDERVKKTEEFLENIKLLETTEEKSIKEDYIG' A
#
# COMPACT_ATOMS: atom_id res chain seq x y z
N GLU A 1 -13.41 1.36 8.71
CA GLU A 1 -12.17 0.92 9.38
C GLU A 1 -11.20 0.43 8.33
N CYS A 2 -9.93 0.83 8.37
CA CYS A 2 -8.92 0.26 7.49
C CYS A 2 -8.54 -1.10 8.08
N PRO A 3 -8.54 -2.21 7.32
CA PRO A 3 -8.14 -3.51 7.84
C PRO A 3 -6.78 -3.37 8.54
N GLY A 4 -6.69 -3.77 9.81
CA GLY A 4 -5.53 -3.50 10.68
C GLY A 4 -4.19 -4.09 10.20
N TYR A 5 -4.19 -4.90 9.14
CA TYR A 5 -2.97 -5.41 8.48
C TYR A 5 -2.45 -4.50 7.35
N LEU A 6 -3.28 -3.57 6.85
CA LEU A 6 -2.88 -2.50 5.94
C LEU A 6 -2.35 -1.34 6.79
N VAL A 7 -1.14 -1.52 7.32
CA VAL A 7 -0.37 -0.41 7.88
C VAL A 7 -0.31 0.67 6.81
N ALA A 8 -1.04 1.77 6.98
CA ALA A 8 -1.09 2.86 6.01
C ALA A 8 0.24 3.63 6.06
N PRO A 9 1.22 3.33 5.20
CA PRO A 9 2.58 3.83 5.40
C PRO A 9 2.64 5.35 5.15
N LYS A 10 1.70 5.86 4.34
CA LYS A 10 1.44 7.29 4.12
C LYS A 10 1.00 8.02 5.39
N ALA A 11 0.13 7.39 6.19
CA ALA A 11 -0.34 8.00 7.45
C ALA A 11 0.79 8.08 8.48
N ALA A 12 1.59 7.01 8.60
CA ALA A 12 2.77 7.00 9.45
C ALA A 12 3.80 8.07 9.04
N LYS A 13 4.05 8.22 7.72
CA LYS A 13 4.93 9.27 7.18
C LYS A 13 4.44 10.67 7.55
N ALA A 14 3.16 10.96 7.33
CA ALA A 14 2.59 12.27 7.62
C ALA A 14 2.71 12.67 9.10
N VAL A 15 2.45 11.72 10.00
CA VAL A 15 2.61 11.96 11.46
C VAL A 15 4.08 12.20 11.80
N LEU A 16 5.00 11.40 11.26
CA LEU A 16 6.43 11.54 11.51
C LEU A 16 6.98 12.87 10.98
N GLU A 17 6.57 13.33 9.78
CA GLU A 17 6.97 14.62 9.22
C GLU A 17 6.55 15.81 10.09
N VAL A 18 5.38 15.73 10.73
CA VAL A 18 4.92 16.77 11.64
C VAL A 18 5.73 16.75 12.93
N ILE A 19 5.95 15.57 13.50
CA ILE A 19 6.72 15.42 14.74
C ILE A 19 8.19 15.86 14.55
N THR A 20 8.83 15.50 13.44
CA THR A 20 10.22 15.90 13.16
C THR A 20 10.37 17.40 12.99
N LYS A 21 9.39 18.07 12.36
CA LYS A 21 9.35 19.54 12.27
C LYS A 21 9.18 20.21 13.63
N ILE A 22 8.34 19.64 14.50
CA ILE A 22 8.10 20.18 15.85
C ILE A 22 9.35 20.02 16.73
N LEU A 23 10.05 18.90 16.61
CA LEU A 23 11.21 18.56 17.43
C LEU A 23 12.56 19.02 16.83
N ASP A 24 12.54 19.63 15.64
CA ASP A 24 13.72 20.06 14.88
C ASP A 24 14.73 18.91 14.65
N ILE A 25 14.21 17.74 14.27
CA ILE A 25 14.99 16.53 14.00
C ILE A 25 15.10 16.32 12.49
N GLU A 26 16.33 16.23 11.97
CA GLU A 26 16.56 15.71 10.62
C GLU A 26 16.39 14.19 10.58
N MET A 27 15.52 13.72 9.69
CA MET A 27 15.23 12.30 9.51
C MET A 27 15.11 11.97 8.03
N ASN A 28 15.77 10.92 7.57
CA ASN A 28 15.65 10.43 6.20
C ASN A 28 14.42 9.49 6.07
N PHE A 29 13.47 9.86 5.21
CA PHE A 29 12.25 9.10 4.94
C PHE A 29 12.34 8.14 3.74
N GLU A 30 13.49 8.03 3.08
CA GLU A 30 13.67 7.27 1.84
C GLU A 30 13.27 5.78 1.97
N LYS A 31 13.62 5.13 3.09
CA LYS A 31 13.20 3.75 3.37
C LYS A 31 11.69 3.60 3.60
N LEU A 32 11.06 4.65 4.14
CA LEU A 32 9.62 4.66 4.35
C LEU A 32 8.89 4.77 3.00
N ASP A 33 9.41 5.60 2.10
CA ASP A 33 8.92 5.73 0.74
C ASP A 33 9.10 4.45 -0.09
N GLU A 34 10.24 3.77 0.05
CA GLU A 34 10.45 2.45 -0.56
C GLU A 34 9.40 1.44 -0.07
N ARG A 35 9.07 1.47 1.23
CA ARG A 35 8.06 0.58 1.80
C ARG A 35 6.64 0.91 1.30
N VAL A 36 6.32 2.20 1.10
CA VAL A 36 5.04 2.63 0.49
C VAL A 36 4.92 2.00 -0.90
N LYS A 37 5.92 2.20 -1.76
CA LYS A 37 5.92 1.71 -3.15
C LYS A 37 5.76 0.20 -3.24
N LYS A 38 6.53 -0.56 -2.46
CA LYS A 38 6.41 -2.03 -2.41
C LYS A 38 5.02 -2.49 -1.98
N THR A 39 4.37 -1.73 -1.10
CA THR A 39 3.02 -2.06 -0.64
C THR A 39 1.98 -1.75 -1.74
N GLU A 40 2.15 -0.65 -2.48
CA GLU A 40 1.30 -0.30 -3.62
C GLU A 40 1.42 -1.34 -4.75
N GLU A 41 2.65 -1.70 -5.13
CA GLU A 41 2.92 -2.75 -6.13
C GLU A 41 2.31 -4.09 -5.72
N PHE A 42 2.45 -4.47 -4.44
CA PHE A 42 1.86 -5.70 -3.93
C PHE A 42 0.32 -5.70 -4.05
N LEU A 43 -0.33 -4.58 -3.73
CA LEU A 43 -1.77 -4.42 -3.84
C LEU A 43 -2.25 -4.43 -5.30
N GLU A 44 -1.49 -3.81 -6.21
CA GLU A 44 -1.79 -3.87 -7.64
C GLU A 44 -1.70 -5.30 -8.18
N ASN A 45 -0.67 -6.04 -7.79
CA ASN A 45 -0.51 -7.44 -8.17
C ASN A 45 -1.67 -8.32 -7.67
N ILE A 46 -2.11 -8.15 -6.41
CA ILE A 46 -3.28 -8.87 -5.89
C ILE A 46 -4.52 -8.56 -6.71
N LYS A 47 -4.80 -7.28 -6.97
CA LYS A 47 -5.97 -6.88 -7.77
C LYS A 47 -5.94 -7.48 -9.17
N LEU A 48 -4.77 -7.52 -9.82
CA LEU A 48 -4.61 -8.11 -11.14
C LEU A 48 -4.92 -9.61 -11.13
N LEU A 49 -4.49 -10.33 -10.10
CA LEU A 49 -4.78 -11.76 -9.94
C LEU A 49 -6.27 -12.01 -9.71
N GLU A 50 -6.91 -11.26 -8.81
CA GLU A 50 -8.37 -11.34 -8.57
C GLU A 50 -9.17 -11.06 -9.84
N THR A 51 -8.77 -10.05 -10.62
CA THR A 51 -9.44 -9.70 -11.89
C THR A 51 -9.25 -10.77 -12.97
N THR A 52 -8.11 -11.47 -12.94
CA THR A 52 -7.80 -12.53 -13.90
C THR A 52 -8.58 -13.81 -13.57
N GLU A 53 -8.65 -14.18 -12.29
CA GLU A 53 -9.48 -15.31 -11.82
C GLU A 53 -10.98 -15.07 -12.08
N GLU A 54 -11.49 -13.86 -11.88
CA GLU A 54 -12.89 -13.56 -12.20
C GLU A 54 -13.24 -13.68 -13.69
N LYS A 55 -12.28 -13.43 -14.59
CA LYS A 55 -12.49 -13.56 -16.03
C LYS A 55 -12.49 -15.02 -16.49
N SER A 56 -11.55 -15.83 -16.00
CA SER A 56 -11.50 -17.26 -16.34
C SER A 56 -12.74 -18.00 -15.82
N ILE A 57 -13.24 -17.67 -14.62
CA ILE A 57 -14.48 -18.27 -14.10
C ILE A 57 -15.71 -17.87 -14.95
N LYS A 58 -15.77 -16.65 -15.48
CA LYS A 58 -16.90 -16.24 -16.34
C LYS A 58 -16.87 -16.89 -17.73
N GLU A 59 -15.68 -17.15 -18.27
CA GLU A 59 -15.53 -17.83 -19.57
C GLU A 59 -15.94 -19.32 -19.48
N ASP A 60 -15.66 -20.00 -18.36
CA ASP A 60 -16.05 -21.40 -18.13
C ASP A 60 -17.57 -21.61 -17.93
N TYR A 61 -18.35 -20.57 -17.60
CA TYR A 61 -19.81 -20.67 -17.41
C TYR A 61 -20.63 -20.32 -18.67
N ILE A 62 -19.98 -19.82 -19.72
CA ILE A 62 -20.63 -19.42 -20.99
C ILE A 62 -20.26 -20.39 -22.14
N GLY A 63 -19.39 -21.37 -21.90
CA GLY A 63 -19.12 -22.51 -22.79
C GLY A 63 -20.04 -23.69 -22.54
#